data_AF-A0A6C8EPS1-F1
#
_entry.id   AF-A0A6C8EPS1-F1
#
_cell.length_a   1.000
_cell.length_b   1.000
_cell.length_c   1.000
_cell.angle_alpha   90.00
_cell.angle_beta   90.00
_cell.angle_gamma   90.00
#
_symmetry.space_group_name_H-M   'P 1'
#
loop_
_entity.id
_entity.type
_entity.pdbx_description
1 polymer ?
#
loop_
_entity_poly.entity_id
_entity_poly.type
_entity_poly.pdbx_seq_one_letter_code
_entity_poly.pdbx_strand_id
1 'polypeptide(L)'
;MHNPNLFNTLKQNEYTLPKDPNTSNEIIDTMLSYLSSTDSELRDNIAYNIFSEWLVGQDNLTTEQKMRIYNYAVNKNNLLFKINIIDSDAVFQRSFLALIIALLLENNKVHNFLTDSEIRET
;
A
#
# COMPACT_ATOMS: atom_id res chain seq x y z
N MET A 1 1.74 -3.76 -18.15
CA MET A 1 1.62 -2.50 -18.93
C MET A 1 1.37 -1.38 -17.93
N HIS A 2 2.28 -0.42 -17.78
CA HIS A 2 2.00 0.79 -17.00
C HIS A 2 0.90 1.58 -17.71
N ASN A 3 -0.24 1.80 -17.07
CA ASN A 3 -1.26 2.73 -17.56
C ASN A 3 -0.92 4.13 -17.01
N PRO A 4 -0.33 5.03 -17.82
CA PRO A 4 0.15 6.34 -17.34
C PRO A 4 -0.98 7.24 -16.81
N ASN A 5 -2.25 6.90 -17.07
CA ASN A 5 -3.39 7.68 -16.62
C ASN A 5 -4.11 7.09 -15.39
N LEU A 6 -3.67 5.93 -14.88
CA LEU A 6 -4.37 5.23 -13.78
C LEU A 6 -4.56 6.13 -12.55
N PHE A 7 -3.50 6.85 -12.13
CA PHE A 7 -3.58 7.78 -11.01
C PHE A 7 -4.63 8.87 -11.25
N ASN A 8 -4.59 9.52 -12.41
CA ASN A 8 -5.55 10.57 -12.76
C ASN A 8 -6.99 10.05 -12.79
N THR A 9 -7.20 8.84 -13.30
CA THR A 9 -8.51 8.19 -13.31
C THR A 9 -9.00 7.89 -11.89
N LEU A 10 -8.13 7.40 -11.00
CA LEU A 10 -8.49 7.19 -9.59
C LEU A 10 -8.83 8.52 -8.93
N LYS A 11 -7.99 9.55 -9.08
CA LYS A 11 -8.21 10.88 -8.51
C LYS A 11 -9.52 11.53 -8.99
N GLN A 12 -9.86 11.38 -10.27
CA GLN A 12 -11.12 11.89 -10.84
C GLN A 12 -12.35 11.17 -10.29
N ASN A 13 -12.22 9.92 -9.87
CA ASN A 13 -13.29 9.10 -9.29
C ASN A 13 -13.16 8.98 -7.77
N GLU A 14 -12.59 10.00 -7.11
CA GLU A 14 -12.47 10.06 -5.64
C GLU A 14 -11.79 8.81 -5.06
N TYR A 15 -10.75 8.33 -5.75
CA TYR A 15 -9.95 7.15 -5.43
C TYR A 15 -10.76 5.84 -5.36
N THR A 16 -11.95 5.79 -5.97
CA THR A 16 -12.79 4.59 -5.96
C THR A 16 -12.17 3.46 -6.80
N LEU A 17 -12.05 2.28 -6.22
CA LEU A 17 -11.63 1.08 -6.94
C LEU A 17 -12.75 0.49 -7.80
N PRO A 18 -12.43 -0.16 -8.94
CA PRO A 18 -13.41 -0.91 -9.72
C PRO A 18 -14.10 -1.99 -8.87
N LYS A 19 -15.38 -2.24 -9.15
CA LYS A 19 -16.16 -3.27 -8.43
C LYS A 19 -15.68 -4.70 -8.68
N ASP A 20 -14.99 -4.93 -9.79
CA ASP A 20 -14.38 -6.23 -10.08
C ASP A 20 -13.21 -6.51 -9.12
N PRO A 21 -13.26 -7.57 -8.29
CA PRO A 21 -12.22 -7.86 -7.31
C PRO A 21 -10.85 -8.13 -7.92
N ASN A 22 -10.79 -8.74 -9.11
CA ASN A 22 -9.51 -9.04 -9.76
C ASN A 22 -8.82 -7.74 -10.21
N THR A 23 -9.55 -6.90 -10.93
CA THR A 23 -9.05 -5.60 -11.40
C THR A 23 -8.64 -4.70 -10.23
N SER A 24 -9.46 -4.63 -9.17
CA SER A 24 -9.12 -3.80 -8.00
C SER A 24 -7.88 -4.30 -7.27
N ASN A 25 -7.74 -5.62 -7.10
CA ASN A 25 -6.54 -6.21 -6.50
C ASN A 25 -5.29 -6.01 -7.36
N GLU A 26 -5.40 -6.09 -8.69
CA GLU A 26 -4.29 -5.80 -9.60
C GLU A 26 -3.82 -4.33 -9.49
N ILE A 27 -4.75 -3.39 -9.31
CA ILE A 27 -4.42 -1.98 -9.08
C ILE A 27 -3.70 -1.83 -7.73
N ILE A 28 -4.18 -2.48 -6.66
CA ILE A 28 -3.51 -2.48 -5.36
C ILE A 28 -2.09 -3.01 -5.47
N ASP A 29 -1.90 -4.15 -6.14
CA ASP A 29 -0.58 -4.76 -6.35
C ASP A 29 0.34 -3.86 -7.18
N THR A 30 -0.22 -3.17 -8.18
CA THR A 30 0.52 -2.17 -8.96
C THR A 30 1.01 -1.04 -8.07
N MET A 31 0.16 -0.49 -7.20
CA MET A 31 0.55 0.58 -6.27
C MET A 31 1.58 0.09 -5.25
N LEU A 32 1.46 -1.14 -4.73
CA LEU A 32 2.48 -1.75 -3.87
C LEU A 32 3.84 -1.81 -4.58
N SER A 33 3.87 -2.17 -5.87
CA SER A 33 5.12 -2.22 -6.62
C SER A 33 5.79 -0.85 -6.77
N TYR A 34 5.00 0.21 -6.92
CA TYR A 34 5.50 1.58 -7.09
C TYR A 34 6.17 2.13 -5.82
N LEU A 35 5.82 1.62 -4.63
CA LEU A 35 6.48 2.00 -3.37
C LEU A 35 7.98 1.69 -3.35
N SER A 36 8.43 0.73 -4.17
CA SER A 36 9.83 0.36 -4.32
C SER A 36 10.59 1.17 -5.38
N SER A 37 9.91 2.08 -6.08
CA SER A 37 10.48 2.86 -7.17
C SER A 37 11.51 3.88 -6.68
N THR A 38 12.57 4.08 -7.46
CA THR A 38 13.51 5.19 -7.29
C THR A 38 12.91 6.52 -7.76
N ASP A 39 11.89 6.47 -8.62
CA ASP A 39 11.13 7.64 -9.07
C ASP A 39 10.16 8.10 -7.97
N SER A 40 10.41 9.31 -7.44
CA SER A 40 9.59 9.92 -6.39
C SER A 40 8.18 10.26 -6.85
N GLU A 41 7.94 10.51 -8.14
CA GLU A 41 6.59 10.77 -8.64
C GLU A 41 5.74 9.51 -8.48
N LEU A 42 6.27 8.35 -8.89
CA LEU A 42 5.57 7.07 -8.73
C LEU A 42 5.39 6.68 -7.27
N ARG A 43 6.43 6.87 -6.46
CA ARG A 43 6.48 6.40 -5.07
C ARG A 43 5.70 7.30 -4.11
N ASP A 44 6.01 8.58 -4.09
CA ASP A 44 5.50 9.54 -3.10
C ASP A 44 4.17 10.13 -3.57
N ASN A 45 4.16 10.71 -4.78
CA ASN A 45 3.03 11.50 -5.27
C ASN A 45 1.87 10.62 -5.77
N ILE A 46 2.17 9.41 -6.25
CA ILE A 46 1.16 8.47 -6.75
C ILE A 46 0.87 7.38 -5.72
N ALA A 47 1.80 6.46 -5.47
CA ALA A 47 1.49 5.25 -4.72
C ALA A 47 1.17 5.54 -3.26
N TYR A 48 2.07 6.23 -2.54
CA TYR A 48 1.84 6.55 -1.14
C TYR A 48 0.63 7.47 -0.94
N ASN A 49 0.44 8.46 -1.82
CA ASN A 49 -0.75 9.31 -1.78
C ASN A 49 -2.05 8.50 -1.96
N ILE A 50 -2.11 7.59 -2.94
CA ILE A 50 -3.26 6.70 -3.13
C ILE A 50 -3.51 5.87 -1.86
N PHE A 51 -2.48 5.26 -1.27
CA PHE A 51 -2.66 4.47 -0.04
C PHE A 51 -3.16 5.31 1.12
N SER A 52 -2.68 6.55 1.27
CA SER A 52 -3.17 7.48 2.29
C SER A 52 -4.66 7.76 2.11
N GLU A 53 -5.12 7.97 0.87
CA GLU A 53 -6.53 8.18 0.57
C GLU A 53 -7.35 6.91 0.81
N TRP A 54 -6.88 5.76 0.33
CA TRP A 54 -7.55 4.47 0.49
C TRP A 54 -7.67 3.98 1.94
N LEU A 55 -6.67 4.26 2.78
CA LEU A 55 -6.62 3.77 4.16
C LEU A 55 -7.09 4.81 5.18
N VAL A 56 -7.01 6.10 4.91
CA VAL A 56 -7.31 7.12 5.94
C VAL A 56 -8.21 8.24 5.42
N GLY A 57 -7.95 8.76 4.22
CA GLY A 57 -8.69 9.89 3.66
C GLY A 57 -10.14 9.55 3.29
N GLN A 58 -10.32 8.71 2.27
CA GLN A 58 -11.61 8.21 1.79
C GLN A 58 -12.01 6.90 2.48
N ASP A 59 -11.03 6.10 2.90
CA ASP A 59 -11.25 4.83 3.60
C ASP A 59 -12.25 3.90 2.88
N ASN A 60 -12.00 3.69 1.59
CA ASN A 60 -12.93 3.03 0.67
C ASN A 60 -12.50 1.60 0.28
N LEU A 61 -11.54 1.02 1.00
CA LEU A 61 -11.12 -0.38 0.84
C LEU A 61 -11.99 -1.34 1.64
N THR A 62 -12.22 -2.53 1.09
CA THR A 62 -12.84 -3.62 1.87
C THR A 62 -11.85 -4.20 2.88
N THR A 63 -12.36 -4.90 3.89
CA THR A 63 -11.52 -5.60 4.87
C THR A 63 -10.58 -6.60 4.19
N GLU A 64 -11.03 -7.33 3.16
CA GLU A 64 -10.16 -8.26 2.43
C GLU A 64 -9.01 -7.55 1.72
N GLN A 65 -9.26 -6.37 1.14
CA GLN A 65 -8.23 -5.55 0.50
C GLN A 65 -7.24 -4.99 1.53
N LYS A 66 -7.74 -4.51 2.69
CA LYS A 66 -6.89 -4.08 3.82
C LYS A 66 -5.99 -5.23 4.29
N MET A 67 -6.54 -6.43 4.45
CA MET A 67 -5.78 -7.63 4.83
C MET A 67 -4.77 -8.07 3.77
N ARG A 68 -5.10 -7.91 2.47
CA ARG A 68 -4.14 -8.15 1.39
C ARG A 68 -2.91 -7.24 1.52
N ILE A 69 -3.15 -5.94 1.71
CA ILE A 69 -2.09 -4.93 1.86
C ILE A 69 -1.26 -5.22 3.12
N TYR A 70 -1.93 -5.48 4.25
CA TYR A 70 -1.30 -5.87 5.50
C TYR A 70 -0.36 -7.06 5.32
N ASN A 71 -0.89 -8.18 4.81
CA ASN A 71 -0.12 -9.41 4.61
C ASN A 71 1.09 -9.22 3.70
N TYR A 72 0.98 -8.36 2.68
CA TYR A 72 2.11 -8.00 1.84
C TYR A 72 3.15 -7.17 2.61
N ALA A 73 2.70 -6.15 3.35
CA ALA A 73 3.57 -5.17 4.00
C ALA A 73 4.35 -5.76 5.19
N VAL A 74 3.72 -6.62 6.01
CA VAL A 74 4.38 -7.24 7.18
C VAL A 74 5.19 -8.49 6.82
N ASN A 75 5.04 -9.02 5.60
CA ASN A 75 5.82 -10.17 5.17
C ASN A 75 7.32 -9.86 5.25
N LYS A 76 8.07 -10.64 6.04
CA LYS A 76 9.51 -10.40 6.27
C LYS A 76 10.33 -10.34 4.98
N ASN A 77 9.97 -11.09 3.94
CA ASN A 77 10.68 -11.06 2.67
C ASN A 77 10.48 -9.73 1.93
N ASN A 78 9.38 -9.03 2.20
CA ASN A 78 9.06 -7.71 1.64
C ASN A 78 9.56 -6.58 2.54
N LEU A 79 9.26 -6.63 3.84
CA LEU A 79 9.61 -5.57 4.80
C LEU A 79 11.11 -5.48 5.07
N LEU A 80 11.80 -6.62 5.13
CA LEU A 80 13.24 -6.71 5.35
C LEU A 80 13.99 -7.01 4.04
N PHE A 81 13.37 -6.68 2.91
CA PHE A 81 13.94 -6.96 1.59
C PHE A 81 15.34 -6.37 1.47
N LYS A 82 16.31 -7.25 1.16
CA LYS A 82 17.72 -6.90 0.98
C LYS A 82 18.33 -6.08 2.13
N ILE A 83 17.90 -6.31 3.37
CA ILE A 83 18.34 -5.53 4.54
C ILE A 83 19.87 -5.54 4.75
N ASN A 84 20.54 -6.62 4.36
CA ASN A 84 21.99 -6.79 4.51
C ASN A 84 22.80 -6.26 3.30
N ILE A 85 22.15 -5.64 2.31
CA ILE A 85 22.81 -5.09 1.13
C ILE A 85 22.96 -3.58 1.32
N ILE A 86 24.22 -3.13 1.35
CA ILE A 86 24.63 -1.73 1.43
C ILE A 86 24.36 -1.03 0.08
N ASP A 87 24.06 0.27 0.11
CA ASP A 87 23.82 1.12 -1.07
C ASP A 87 22.79 0.55 -2.06
N SER A 88 21.67 0.05 -1.54
CA SER A 88 20.57 -0.50 -2.34
C SER A 88 19.32 0.37 -2.26
N ASP A 89 18.71 0.62 -3.43
CA ASP A 89 17.39 1.25 -3.58
C ASP A 89 16.26 0.49 -2.87
N ALA A 90 16.51 -0.74 -2.41
CA ALA A 90 15.60 -1.49 -1.55
C ALA A 90 15.22 -0.74 -0.26
N VAL A 91 15.97 0.29 0.14
CA VAL A 91 15.57 1.20 1.23
C VAL A 91 14.20 1.84 1.00
N PHE A 92 13.82 2.13 -0.25
CA PHE A 92 12.50 2.68 -0.57
C PHE A 92 11.40 1.69 -0.24
N GLN A 93 11.54 0.43 -0.67
CA GLN A 93 10.57 -0.61 -0.32
C GLN A 93 10.41 -0.75 1.20
N ARG A 94 11.52 -0.84 1.95
CA ARG A 94 11.46 -1.01 3.40
C ARG A 94 10.81 0.18 4.10
N SER A 95 11.23 1.40 3.75
CA SER A 95 10.72 2.62 4.37
C SER A 95 9.25 2.87 4.04
N PHE A 96 8.84 2.68 2.78
CA PHE A 96 7.45 2.90 2.40
C PHE A 96 6.52 1.79 2.90
N LEU A 97 6.95 0.52 2.97
CA LEU A 97 6.14 -0.51 3.62
C LEU A 97 5.95 -0.25 5.11
N ALA A 98 6.94 0.30 5.80
CA ALA A 98 6.77 0.76 7.18
C ALA A 98 5.72 1.90 7.30
N LEU A 99 5.65 2.80 6.32
CA LEU A 99 4.61 3.84 6.28
C LEU A 99 3.22 3.24 5.98
N ILE A 100 3.12 2.25 5.08
CA ILE A 100 1.85 1.55 4.82
C ILE A 100 1.36 0.84 6.08
N ILE A 101 2.26 0.21 6.84
CA ILE A 101 1.95 -0.39 8.14
C ILE A 101 1.38 0.67 9.09
N ALA A 102 1.98 1.85 9.18
CA ALA A 102 1.47 2.93 10.02
C ALA A 102 0.05 3.38 9.60
N LEU A 103 -0.23 3.49 8.29
CA LEU A 103 -1.57 3.81 7.78
C LEU A 103 -2.60 2.71 8.11
N LEU A 104 -2.22 1.44 8.00
CA LEU A 104 -3.07 0.30 8.38
C LEU A 104 -3.40 0.33 9.86
N LEU A 105 -2.41 0.60 10.72
CA LEU A 105 -2.62 0.71 12.17
C LEU A 105 -3.51 1.91 12.51
N GLU A 106 -3.38 3.03 11.81
CA GLU A 106 -4.28 4.18 11.96
C GLU A 106 -5.71 3.82 11.59
N ASN A 107 -5.93 3.18 10.43
CA ASN A 107 -7.25 2.71 10.03
C ASN A 107 -7.82 1.69 11.02
N ASN A 108 -6.97 0.81 11.55
CA ASN A 108 -7.39 -0.23 12.48
C ASN A 108 -7.95 0.34 13.79
N LYS A 109 -7.51 1.52 14.25
CA LYS A 109 -8.08 2.17 15.44
C LYS A 109 -9.58 2.46 15.29
N VAL A 110 -10.04 2.67 14.05
CA VAL A 110 -11.44 2.98 13.74
C VAL A 110 -12.22 1.69 13.44
N HIS A 111 -11.65 0.79 12.64
CA HIS A 111 -12.37 -0.36 12.09
C HIS A 111 -12.14 -1.70 12.81
N ASN A 112 -11.09 -1.80 13.62
CA ASN A 112 -10.72 -3.01 14.36
C ASN A 112 -10.68 -4.28 13.47
N PHE A 113 -10.05 -4.17 12.30
CA PHE A 113 -9.96 -5.26 11.33
C PHE A 113 -8.76 -6.20 11.58
N LEU A 114 -7.78 -5.77 12.37
CA LEU A 114 -6.66 -6.59 12.83
C LEU A 114 -6.96 -7.17 14.22
N THR A 115 -6.58 -8.42 14.42
CA THR A 115 -6.57 -9.08 15.72
C THR A 115 -5.38 -8.63 16.57
N ASP A 116 -5.46 -8.85 17.89
CA ASP A 116 -4.33 -8.58 18.79
C ASP A 116 -3.04 -9.33 18.40
N SER A 117 -3.15 -10.50 17.77
CA SER A 117 -1.99 -11.25 17.31
C SER A 117 -1.32 -10.56 16.12
N GLU A 118 -2.11 -10.11 15.15
CA GLU A 118 -1.61 -9.38 13.99
C GLU A 118 -0.96 -8.05 14.41
N ILE A 119 -1.57 -7.33 15.36
CA ILE A 119 -0.99 -6.09 15.90
C ILE A 119 0.37 -6.35 16.58
N ARG A 120 0.54 -7.47 17.29
CA ARG A 120 1.83 -7.82 17.92
C ARG A 120 2.91 -8.25 16.94
N GLU A 121 2.52 -8.72 15.76
CA GLU A 121 3.44 -9.16 14.70
C GLU A 121 3.85 -8.02 13.75
N THR A 122 3.21 -6.86 13.88
CA THR A 122 3.46 -5.64 13.13
C THR A 122 4.66 -4.87 13.69
#